data_AF-A0A1F6GA25-F1
#
_entry.id   AF-A0A1F6GA25-F1
#
_cell.length_a   1.000
_cell.length_b   1.000
_cell.length_c   1.000
_cell.angle_alpha   90.00
_cell.angle_beta   90.00
_cell.angle_gamma   90.00
#
_symmetry.space_group_name_H-M   'P 1'
#
loop_
_entity.id
_entity.type
_entity.pdbx_description
1 polymer ?
#
loop_
_entity_poly.entity_id
_entity_poly.type
_entity_poly.pdbx_seq_one_letter_code
_entity_poly.pdbx_strand_id
1 'polypeptide(L)'
;MEKIDLEALIPEGWLEEHWTEYLSINERITLTVIRVKASQRRWPVPLVRPQDFEDFFKAEADKFGTTVGDIKGFIGEIAQTKAKEQVFQKYYGALIPKDSQGKPLITRKDLDPYLGPAVTLRMPAAKPT
;
A
#
# COMPACT_ATOMS: atom_id res chain seq x y z
N MET A 1 19.06 4.55 -26.00
CA MET A 1 18.41 3.65 -25.02
C MET A 1 17.21 3.05 -25.72
N GLU A 2 17.20 1.74 -25.90
CA GLU A 2 15.97 1.04 -26.29
C GLU A 2 14.93 1.24 -25.18
N LYS A 3 13.70 1.54 -25.59
CA LYS A 3 12.59 1.70 -24.66
C LYS A 3 12.23 0.28 -24.19
N ILE A 4 12.41 -0.01 -22.91
CA ILE A 4 11.98 -1.29 -22.33
C ILE A 4 10.46 -1.33 -22.46
N ASP A 5 9.96 -2.31 -23.21
CA ASP A 5 8.54 -2.56 -23.32
C ASP A 5 8.09 -3.42 -22.14
N LEU A 6 7.54 -2.76 -21.10
CA LEU A 6 7.03 -3.44 -19.91
C LEU A 6 5.75 -4.21 -20.18
N GLU A 7 4.96 -3.82 -21.20
CA GLU A 7 3.71 -4.49 -21.56
C GLU A 7 3.99 -5.89 -22.14
N ALA A 8 5.15 -6.07 -22.80
CA ALA A 8 5.63 -7.38 -23.24
C ALA A 8 6.09 -8.28 -22.07
N LEU A 9 6.42 -7.71 -20.91
CA LEU A 9 6.96 -8.44 -19.75
C LEU A 9 5.92 -8.71 -18.66
N ILE A 10 4.88 -7.89 -18.59
CA ILE A 10 3.86 -7.92 -17.53
C ILE A 10 2.49 -8.07 -18.21
N PRO A 11 1.82 -9.22 -18.08
CA PRO A 11 0.49 -9.42 -18.66
C PRO A 11 -0.54 -8.39 -18.16
N GLU A 12 -1.51 -8.04 -19.01
CA GLU A 12 -2.60 -7.08 -18.70
C GLU A 12 -3.42 -7.48 -17.46
N GLY A 13 -3.48 -8.77 -17.14
CA GLY A 13 -4.14 -9.33 -15.94
C GLY A 13 -3.18 -9.93 -14.91
N TRP A 14 -1.91 -9.52 -14.86
CA TRP A 14 -0.85 -10.16 -14.03
C TRP A 14 -1.23 -10.40 -12.55
N LEU A 15 -2.11 -9.59 -11.98
CA LEU A 15 -2.55 -9.69 -10.59
C LEU A 15 -3.68 -10.71 -10.40
N GLU A 16 -4.49 -10.97 -11.43
CA GLU A 16 -5.65 -11.86 -11.35
C GLU A 16 -5.24 -13.30 -11.03
N GLU A 17 -4.12 -13.76 -11.60
CA GLU A 17 -3.52 -15.07 -11.33
C GLU A 17 -3.12 -15.26 -9.86
N HIS A 18 -2.96 -14.15 -9.12
CA HIS A 18 -2.49 -14.14 -7.73
C HIS A 18 -3.47 -13.43 -6.79
N TRP A 19 -4.74 -13.33 -7.18
CA TRP A 19 -5.73 -12.51 -6.48
C TRP A 19 -5.89 -12.89 -4.99
N THR A 20 -5.96 -14.19 -4.68
CA THR A 20 -6.06 -14.67 -3.28
C THR A 20 -4.84 -14.29 -2.45
N GLU A 21 -3.63 -14.41 -3.00
CA GLU A 21 -2.41 -14.02 -2.30
C GLU A 21 -2.37 -12.50 -2.08
N TYR A 22 -2.73 -11.73 -3.10
CA TYR A 22 -2.88 -10.28 -2.99
C TYR A 22 -3.84 -9.88 -1.86
N LEU A 23 -5.04 -10.46 -1.81
CA LEU A 23 -6.01 -10.16 -0.77
C LEU A 23 -5.48 -10.49 0.63
N SER A 24 -4.83 -11.65 0.79
CA SER A 24 -4.24 -12.07 2.07
C SER A 24 -3.13 -11.12 2.53
N ILE A 25 -2.23 -10.72 1.62
CA ILE A 25 -1.16 -9.78 1.93
C ILE A 25 -1.73 -8.40 2.25
N ASN A 26 -2.71 -7.93 1.48
CA ASN A 26 -3.37 -6.64 1.67
C ASN A 26 -4.04 -6.55 3.05
N GLU A 27 -4.77 -7.58 3.48
CA GLU A 27 -5.38 -7.65 4.81
C GLU A 27 -4.33 -7.58 5.92
N ARG A 28 -3.27 -8.39 5.81
CA ARG A 28 -2.17 -8.40 6.79
C ARG A 28 -1.48 -7.04 6.89
N ILE A 29 -1.22 -6.39 5.77
CA ILE A 29 -0.60 -5.06 5.75
C ILE A 29 -1.55 -4.02 6.33
N THR A 30 -2.83 -4.05 5.97
CA THR A 30 -3.87 -3.16 6.52
C THR A 30 -3.87 -3.21 8.04
N LEU A 31 -3.98 -4.42 8.62
CA LEU A 31 -3.97 -4.61 10.07
C LEU A 31 -2.65 -4.12 10.70
N THR A 32 -1.52 -4.35 10.04
CA THR A 32 -0.21 -3.90 10.52
C THR A 32 -0.12 -2.38 10.55
N VAL A 33 -0.55 -1.70 9.48
CA VAL A 33 -0.56 -0.23 9.39
C VAL A 33 -1.43 0.36 10.49
N ILE A 34 -2.62 -0.18 10.71
CA ILE A 34 -3.52 0.27 11.78
C ILE A 34 -2.83 0.10 13.15
N ARG A 35 -2.28 -1.08 13.45
CA ARG A 35 -1.62 -1.36 14.74
C ARG A 35 -0.41 -0.47 14.98
N VAL A 36 0.43 -0.26 13.96
CA VAL A 36 1.59 0.63 14.05
C VAL A 36 1.14 2.06 14.30
N LYS A 37 0.11 2.56 13.59
CA LYS A 37 -0.46 3.88 13.82
C LYS A 37 -1.01 4.02 15.24
N ALA A 38 -1.83 3.06 15.69
CA ALA A 38 -2.37 3.03 17.04
C ALA A 38 -1.26 3.09 18.10
N SER A 39 -0.19 2.29 17.92
CA SER A 39 0.98 2.32 18.79
C SER A 39 1.71 3.67 18.79
N GLN A 40 1.98 4.24 17.62
CA GLN A 40 2.59 5.58 17.48
C GLN A 40 1.76 6.68 18.12
N ARG A 41 0.43 6.50 18.17
CA ARG A 41 -0.52 7.40 18.82
C ARG A 41 -0.77 7.11 20.29
N ARG A 42 -0.12 6.07 20.84
CA ARG A 42 -0.34 5.59 22.22
C ARG A 42 -1.83 5.32 22.49
N TRP A 43 -2.51 4.71 21.52
CA TRP A 43 -3.91 4.37 21.63
C TRP A 43 -4.13 3.46 22.86
N PRO A 44 -5.07 3.80 23.75
CA PRO A 44 -5.14 3.19 25.08
C PRO A 44 -5.80 1.80 25.10
N VAL A 45 -6.53 1.43 24.03
CA VAL A 45 -7.32 0.19 23.98
C VAL A 45 -6.72 -0.80 22.98
N PRO A 46 -6.56 -2.09 23.33
CA PRO A 46 -6.16 -3.10 22.35
C PRO A 46 -7.13 -3.20 21.17
N LEU A 47 -6.62 -3.24 19.94
CA LEU A 47 -7.43 -3.40 18.73
C LEU A 47 -7.71 -4.87 18.45
N VAL A 48 -8.80 -5.40 19.01
CA VAL A 48 -9.14 -6.84 18.95
C VAL A 48 -10.50 -7.08 18.30
N ARG A 49 -11.52 -6.32 18.69
CA ARG A 49 -12.90 -6.46 18.19
C ARG A 49 -13.17 -5.43 17.10
N PRO A 50 -14.11 -5.69 16.17
CA PRO A 50 -14.47 -4.73 15.12
C PRO A 50 -14.75 -3.31 15.63
N GLN A 51 -15.44 -3.19 16.77
CA GLN A 51 -15.74 -1.89 17.37
C GLN A 51 -14.49 -1.11 17.80
N ASP A 52 -13.45 -1.80 18.29
CA ASP A 52 -12.21 -1.14 18.73
C ASP A 52 -11.52 -0.44 17.54
N PHE A 53 -11.63 -1.03 16.34
CA PHE A 53 -11.14 -0.42 15.09
C PHE A 53 -11.99 0.78 14.68
N GLU A 54 -13.32 0.68 14.76
CA GLU A 54 -14.21 1.82 14.44
C GLU A 54 -13.96 3.02 15.36
N ASP A 55 -13.74 2.78 16.65
CA ASP A 55 -13.44 3.84 17.62
C ASP A 55 -12.09 4.49 17.33
N PHE A 56 -11.08 3.68 16.98
CA PHE A 56 -9.79 4.20 16.52
C PHE A 56 -9.93 5.05 15.26
N PHE A 57 -10.70 4.61 14.27
CA PHE A 57 -10.90 5.35 13.03
C PHE A 57 -11.63 6.67 13.24
N LYS A 58 -12.65 6.70 14.11
CA LYS A 58 -13.34 7.93 14.50
C LYS A 58 -12.38 8.91 15.16
N ALA A 59 -11.58 8.45 16.12
CA ALA A 59 -10.61 9.30 16.80
C ALA A 59 -9.55 9.87 15.85
N GLU A 60 -9.06 9.08 14.88
CA GLU A 60 -8.16 9.60 13.84
C GLU A 60 -8.89 10.59 12.92
N ALA A 61 -10.12 10.29 12.48
CA ALA A 61 -10.90 11.19 11.64
C ALA A 61 -11.13 12.57 12.31
N ASP A 62 -11.51 12.57 13.60
CA ASP A 62 -11.70 13.79 14.39
C ASP A 62 -10.39 14.58 14.51
N LYS A 63 -9.28 13.90 14.79
CA LYS A 63 -7.96 14.52 14.93
C LYS A 63 -7.50 15.22 13.64
N PHE A 64 -7.80 14.64 12.49
CA PHE A 64 -7.42 15.19 11.19
C PHE A 64 -8.50 16.10 10.59
N GLY A 65 -9.67 16.21 11.22
CA GLY A 65 -10.79 17.00 10.70
C GLY A 65 -11.31 16.48 9.35
N THR A 66 -11.34 15.14 9.19
CA THR A 66 -11.71 14.41 7.97
C THR A 66 -12.75 13.33 8.30
N THR A 67 -13.13 12.46 7.35
CA THR A 67 -14.11 11.41 7.59
C THR A 67 -13.43 10.07 7.91
N VAL A 68 -14.15 9.18 8.61
CA VAL A 68 -13.71 7.78 8.80
C VAL A 68 -13.44 7.09 7.47
N GLY A 69 -14.24 7.39 6.44
CA GLY A 69 -14.06 6.87 5.09
C GLY A 69 -12.71 7.26 4.51
N ASP A 70 -12.29 8.52 4.67
CA ASP A 70 -11.00 9.02 4.17
C ASP A 70 -9.82 8.34 4.88
N ILE A 71 -9.91 8.13 6.21
CA ILE A 71 -8.87 7.42 6.96
C ILE A 71 -8.77 5.95 6.51
N LYS A 72 -9.92 5.26 6.38
CA LYS A 72 -9.96 3.87 5.90
C LYS A 72 -9.44 3.77 4.47
N GLY A 73 -9.84 4.69 3.59
CA GLY A 73 -9.37 4.78 2.20
C GLY A 73 -7.86 4.95 2.13
N PHE A 74 -7.30 5.90 2.87
CA PHE A 74 -5.85 6.13 2.94
C PHE A 74 -5.07 4.89 3.40
N ILE A 75 -5.52 4.23 4.47
CA ILE A 75 -4.87 2.99 4.92
C ILE A 75 -5.00 1.88 3.87
N GLY A 76 -6.18 1.76 3.26
CA GLY A 76 -6.45 0.82 2.18
C GLY A 76 -5.51 1.03 1.00
N GLU A 77 -5.32 2.25 0.53
CA GLU A 77 -4.41 2.58 -0.58
C GLU A 77 -2.96 2.18 -0.27
N ILE A 78 -2.47 2.48 0.94
CA ILE A 78 -1.13 2.04 1.37
C ILE A 78 -1.02 0.52 1.26
N ALA A 79 -2.00 -0.20 1.81
CA ALA A 79 -1.96 -1.66 1.88
C ALA A 79 -2.09 -2.30 0.49
N GLN A 80 -2.97 -1.78 -0.37
CA GLN A 80 -3.13 -2.23 -1.74
C GLN A 80 -1.84 -2.04 -2.55
N THR A 81 -1.24 -0.85 -2.53
CA THR A 81 0.01 -0.58 -3.24
C THR A 81 1.14 -1.48 -2.74
N LYS A 82 1.28 -1.65 -1.42
CA LYS A 82 2.32 -2.51 -0.84
C LYS A 82 2.09 -4.00 -1.12
N ALA A 83 0.84 -4.45 -1.15
CA ALA A 83 0.50 -5.82 -1.52
C ALA A 83 0.81 -6.08 -2.99
N LYS A 84 0.43 -5.17 -3.89
CA LYS A 84 0.80 -5.22 -5.31
C LYS A 84 2.32 -5.28 -5.49
N GLU A 85 3.08 -4.43 -4.79
CA GLU A 85 4.54 -4.46 -4.82
C GLU A 85 5.13 -5.81 -4.39
N GLN A 86 4.60 -6.45 -3.34
CA GLN A 86 5.10 -7.75 -2.88
C GLN A 86 4.79 -8.87 -3.87
N VAL A 87 3.57 -8.93 -4.38
CA VAL A 87 3.17 -9.93 -5.40
C VAL A 87 3.98 -9.72 -6.67
N PHE A 88 4.09 -8.47 -7.13
CA PHE A 88 4.89 -8.12 -8.30
C PHE A 88 6.35 -8.54 -8.15
N GLN A 89 6.97 -8.20 -7.02
CA GLN A 89 8.37 -8.53 -6.77
C GLN A 89 8.61 -10.05 -6.75
N LYS A 90 7.64 -10.82 -6.25
CA LYS A 90 7.72 -12.28 -6.16
C LYS A 90 7.66 -12.96 -7.52
N TYR A 91 6.76 -12.52 -8.40
CA TYR A 91 6.47 -13.22 -9.66
C TYR A 91 7.11 -12.56 -10.89
N TYR A 92 7.19 -11.22 -10.92
CA TYR A 92 7.62 -10.44 -12.08
C TYR A 92 8.90 -9.64 -11.82
N GLY A 93 9.33 -9.50 -10.56
CA GLY A 93 10.52 -8.71 -10.20
C GLY A 93 11.82 -9.21 -10.83
N ALA A 94 11.93 -10.50 -11.14
CA ALA A 94 13.08 -11.09 -11.83
C ALA A 94 13.11 -10.76 -13.33
N LEU A 95 11.97 -10.42 -13.93
CA LEU A 95 11.85 -10.07 -15.35
C LEU A 95 12.28 -8.63 -15.63
N ILE A 96 12.41 -7.81 -14.59
CA ILE A 96 12.83 -6.41 -14.72
C ILE A 96 14.29 -6.35 -15.20
N PRO A 97 14.56 -5.74 -16.36
CA PRO A 97 15.91 -5.61 -16.88
C PRO A 97 16.81 -4.82 -15.92
N LYS A 98 18.07 -5.25 -15.84
CA LYS A 98 19.09 -4.64 -14.96
C LYS A 98 20.30 -4.19 -15.76
N ASP A 99 20.96 -3.14 -15.28
CA ASP A 99 22.24 -2.70 -15.81
C ASP A 99 23.37 -3.69 -15.47
N SER A 100 24.57 -3.40 -15.97
CA SER A 100 25.77 -4.20 -15.68
C SER A 100 26.19 -4.18 -14.20
N GLN A 101 25.61 -3.30 -13.37
CA GLN A 101 25.80 -3.24 -11.92
C GLN A 101 24.69 -3.96 -11.15
N GLY A 102 23.72 -4.57 -11.84
CA GLY A 102 22.58 -5.25 -11.23
C GLY A 102 21.46 -4.32 -10.74
N LYS A 103 21.48 -3.03 -11.10
CA LYS A 103 20.41 -2.08 -10.75
C LYS A 103 19.29 -2.16 -11.80
N PRO A 104 18.02 -2.09 -11.38
CA PRO A 104 16.90 -2.01 -12.32
C PRO A 104 17.08 -0.85 -13.30
N LEU A 105 16.87 -1.12 -14.59
CA LEU A 105 16.89 -0.12 -15.66
C LEU A 105 15.63 0.75 -15.68
N ILE A 106 14.60 0.35 -14.93
CA ILE A 106 13.36 1.10 -14.72
C ILE A 106 13.28 1.59 -13.28
N THR A 107 12.57 2.68 -13.08
CA THR A 107 12.27 3.23 -11.76
C THR A 107 10.95 2.70 -11.22
N ARG A 108 10.71 2.90 -9.92
CA ARG A 108 9.39 2.60 -9.33
C ARG A 108 8.26 3.41 -9.97
N LYS A 109 8.55 4.61 -10.47
CA LYS A 109 7.57 5.49 -11.14
C LYS A 109 7.10 4.89 -12.46
N ASP A 110 7.98 4.19 -13.17
CA ASP A 110 7.64 3.48 -14.41
C ASP A 110 6.68 2.31 -14.15
N LEU A 111 6.61 1.83 -12.90
CA LEU A 111 5.69 0.79 -12.46
C LEU A 111 4.37 1.34 -11.89
N ASP A 112 4.19 2.66 -11.78
CA ASP A 112 2.95 3.27 -11.27
C ASP A 112 1.68 2.82 -12.01
N PRO A 113 1.67 2.61 -13.34
CA PRO A 113 0.50 2.09 -14.05
C PRO A 113 0.04 0.71 -13.55
N TYR A 114 0.97 -0.12 -13.06
CA TYR A 114 0.70 -1.49 -12.61
C TYR A 114 0.43 -1.55 -11.10
N LEU A 115 1.27 -0.85 -10.33
CA LEU A 115 1.32 -0.96 -8.87
C LEU A 115 0.53 0.14 -8.16
N GLY A 116 0.14 1.19 -8.88
CA GLY A 116 -0.32 2.45 -8.31
C GLY A 116 0.85 3.33 -7.86
N PRO A 117 0.60 4.61 -7.55
CA PRO A 117 1.62 5.54 -7.09
C PRO A 117 2.23 5.07 -5.77
N ALA A 118 3.51 5.38 -5.58
CA ALA A 118 4.18 5.13 -4.31
C ALA A 118 3.50 5.92 -3.17
N VAL A 119 2.78 5.21 -2.30
CA VAL A 119 2.11 5.85 -1.16
C VAL A 119 3.12 6.11 -0.05
N THR A 120 3.24 7.37 0.35
CA THR A 120 4.02 7.74 1.53
C THR A 120 3.10 7.72 2.76
N LEU A 121 3.62 7.25 3.90
CA LEU A 121 2.93 7.23 5.19
C LEU A 121 2.72 8.63 5.80
N ARG A 122 2.42 9.64 4.97
CA ARG A 122 2.09 10.98 5.43
C ARG A 122 0.59 11.14 5.32
N MET A 123 -0.08 11.11 6.47
CA MET A 123 -1.49 11.46 6.54
C MET A 123 -1.68 12.94 6.17
N PRO A 124 -2.84 13.32 5.62
CA PRO A 124 -3.17 14.70 5.33
C PRO A 124 -2.93 15.61 6.55
N ALA A 125 -2.52 16.85 6.28
CA ALA A 125 -2.20 17.80 7.34
C ALA A 125 -3.42 18.00 8.26
N ALA A 126 -3.19 17.93 9.58
CA ALA A 126 -4.22 18.26 10.55
C ALA A 126 -4.66 19.72 10.36
N LYS A 127 -5.96 20.00 10.51
CA LYS A 127 -6.44 21.38 10.53
C LYS A 127 -5.74 22.14 11.68
N PRO A 128 -5.26 23.37 11.44
CA PRO A 128 -4.82 24.22 12.53
C PRO A 128 -6.03 24.50 13.43
N THR A 129 -5.87 24.21 14.73
CA THR A 129 -6.77 24.61 15.81
C THR A 129 -6.85 26.11 15.95
#